data_AF-A0A9W7DSR2-F1
#
_entry.id   AF-A0A9W7DSR2-F1
#
_cell.length_a   1.000
_cell.length_b   1.000
_cell.length_c   1.000
_cell.angle_alpha   90.00
_cell.angle_beta   90.00
_cell.angle_gamma   90.00
#
_symmetry.space_group_name_H-M   'P 1'
#
loop_
_entity.id
_entity.type
_entity.pdbx_description
1 polymer ?
#
loop_
_entity_poly.entity_id
_entity_poly.type
_entity_poly.pdbx_seq_one_letter_code
_entity_poly.pdbx_strand_id
1 'polypeptide(L)'
;MDVGGILDIANNVYADPVVEDLLRRQAESRRRNLSEGELELDGSKFEVRRRGGVTKEEEERLGREIQEGVKVMKVKEELDKEALAAGGQFDWSEFKARTGMNRSSIRKAVMRYRRAKNTLVTRNLPLVHAVVRNTCRPGPARTYEDMVQEGSTGLLRAAELYDPTKGLRFSTYAVVWIKGVLGNSRVGEGITVPLRERTKINKIRRFVEGWDEALEGRECGSSDIGSGTGMTASEVSSVMGRVRETKGMLSLDYVHDLGKGGFNGACLDKSMWADYEMGEVVGVKADVVRMLVGRLTERERRVIVLRYGLDGGGERSLD
;
A
#
# COMPACT_ATOMS: atom_id res chain seq x y z
N MET A 1 19.83 -9.06 17.07
CA MET A 1 18.61 -8.92 16.27
C MET A 1 18.93 -9.40 14.87
N ASP A 2 18.24 -10.45 14.43
CA ASP A 2 18.60 -11.22 13.25
C ASP A 2 18.28 -10.44 11.97
N VAL A 3 19.32 -10.12 11.18
CA VAL A 3 19.22 -9.31 9.95
C VAL A 3 18.40 -10.05 8.87
N GLY A 4 18.22 -11.38 9.04
CA GLY A 4 17.40 -12.21 8.17
C GLY A 4 15.90 -11.88 8.22
N GLY A 5 15.36 -11.56 9.40
CA GLY A 5 13.93 -11.27 9.57
C GLY A 5 13.49 -9.95 8.93
N ILE A 6 14.40 -8.97 8.84
CA ILE A 6 14.14 -7.68 8.18
C ILE A 6 14.04 -7.83 6.65
N LEU A 7 14.78 -8.79 6.07
CA LEU A 7 14.75 -9.08 4.63
C LEU A 7 13.47 -9.81 4.21
N ASP A 8 12.93 -10.71 5.04
CA ASP A 8 11.67 -11.42 4.75
C ASP A 8 10.43 -10.51 4.90
N ILE A 9 10.46 -9.56 5.85
CA ILE A 9 9.41 -8.54 5.96
C ILE A 9 9.47 -7.56 4.77
N ALA A 10 10.66 -7.19 4.31
CA ALA A 10 10.83 -6.30 3.15
C ALA A 10 10.28 -6.91 1.85
N ASN A 11 10.34 -8.24 1.68
CA ASN A 11 9.77 -8.92 0.52
C ASN A 11 8.24 -8.98 0.54
N ASN A 12 7.59 -8.90 1.70
CA ASN A 12 6.13 -9.10 1.80
C ASN A 12 5.33 -7.79 1.82
N VAL A 13 5.98 -6.64 2.05
CA VAL A 13 5.27 -5.36 2.21
C VAL A 13 5.06 -4.63 0.87
N TYR A 14 5.86 -4.89 -0.18
CA TYR A 14 5.69 -4.27 -1.51
C TYR A 14 6.10 -5.15 -2.72
N ALA A 15 5.94 -6.47 -2.64
CA ALA A 15 6.06 -7.36 -3.80
C ALA A 15 4.74 -7.53 -4.56
N ASP A 16 4.02 -6.44 -4.85
CA ASP A 16 2.93 -6.50 -5.83
C ASP A 16 3.56 -6.37 -7.23
N PRO A 17 3.58 -7.44 -8.05
CA PRO A 17 4.20 -7.41 -9.37
C PRO A 17 3.63 -6.32 -10.28
N VAL A 18 2.38 -5.92 -10.05
CA VAL A 18 1.70 -4.85 -10.80
C VAL A 18 2.29 -3.48 -10.47
N VAL A 19 2.58 -3.22 -9.19
CA VAL A 19 3.24 -1.97 -8.76
C VAL A 19 4.67 -1.93 -9.28
N GLU A 20 5.36 -3.05 -9.22
CA GLU A 20 6.73 -3.15 -9.73
C GLU A 20 6.80 -2.87 -11.25
N ASP A 21 5.91 -3.48 -12.04
CA ASP A 21 5.83 -3.25 -13.48
C ASP A 21 5.43 -1.79 -13.80
N LEU A 22 4.51 -1.20 -13.03
CA LEU A 22 4.14 0.21 -13.19
C LEU A 22 5.32 1.14 -12.92
N LEU A 23 6.07 0.93 -11.84
CA LEU A 23 7.23 1.74 -11.49
C LEU A 23 8.35 1.59 -12.52
N ARG A 24 8.55 0.37 -13.04
CA ARG A 24 9.47 0.10 -14.12
C ARG A 24 9.08 0.86 -15.39
N ARG A 25 7.81 0.79 -15.81
CA ARG A 25 7.29 1.55 -16.96
C ARG A 25 7.41 3.07 -16.75
N GLN A 26 7.19 3.57 -15.53
CA GLN A 26 7.35 5.00 -15.23
C GLN A 26 8.81 5.44 -15.33
N ALA A 27 9.76 4.65 -14.80
CA ALA A 27 11.18 4.91 -14.94
C ALA A 27 11.62 4.89 -16.42
N GLU A 28 11.11 3.94 -17.21
CA GLU A 28 11.39 3.82 -18.64
C GLU A 28 10.72 4.92 -19.49
N SER A 29 9.53 5.38 -19.11
CA SER A 29 8.85 6.51 -19.76
C SER A 29 9.58 7.82 -19.48
N ARG A 30 10.05 8.04 -18.24
CA ARG A 30 10.90 9.20 -17.93
C ARG A 30 12.18 9.19 -18.76
N ARG A 31 12.78 8.03 -19.00
CA ARG A 31 13.91 7.90 -19.94
C ARG A 31 13.57 8.38 -21.35
N ARG A 32 12.39 8.03 -21.88
CA ARG A 32 11.98 8.42 -23.24
C ARG A 32 11.69 9.92 -23.38
N ASN A 33 11.28 10.57 -22.30
CA ASN A 33 10.78 11.94 -22.32
C ASN A 33 11.79 12.99 -21.84
N LEU A 34 12.97 12.60 -21.33
CA LEU A 34 14.03 13.53 -20.92
C LEU A 34 15.26 13.39 -21.83
N SER A 35 15.84 14.51 -22.27
CA SER A 35 17.15 14.54 -22.95
C SER A 35 18.28 14.16 -21.98
N GLU A 36 19.45 13.71 -22.46
CA GLU A 36 20.59 13.27 -21.63
C GLU A 36 21.00 14.29 -20.55
N GLY A 37 20.87 15.59 -20.82
CA GLY A 37 21.13 16.65 -19.83
C GLY A 37 19.99 16.86 -18.82
N GLU A 38 18.73 16.60 -19.20
CA GLU A 38 17.58 16.72 -18.30
C GLU A 38 17.42 15.50 -17.38
N LEU A 39 17.93 14.34 -17.81
CA LEU A 39 18.02 13.12 -16.99
C LEU A 39 18.83 13.31 -15.70
N GLU A 40 19.66 14.36 -15.63
CA GLU A 40 20.40 14.78 -14.45
C GLU A 40 19.64 15.81 -13.57
N LEU A 41 18.62 16.50 -14.10
CA LEU A 41 18.00 17.67 -13.45
C LEU A 41 17.01 17.35 -12.32
N ASP A 42 16.38 16.17 -12.28
CA ASP A 42 15.61 15.75 -11.08
C ASP A 42 16.54 15.19 -9.99
N GLY A 43 17.82 14.92 -10.31
CA GLY A 43 18.86 14.57 -9.34
C GLY A 43 19.51 15.80 -8.71
N SER A 44 19.72 16.87 -9.48
CA SER A 44 20.35 18.11 -9.02
C SER A 44 19.54 18.83 -7.94
N LYS A 45 18.20 18.84 -8.03
CA LYS A 45 17.33 19.35 -6.95
C LYS A 45 17.47 18.62 -5.61
N PHE A 46 18.00 17.39 -5.64
CA PHE A 46 18.18 16.53 -4.49
C PHE A 46 19.65 16.21 -4.23
N GLU A 47 20.58 17.00 -4.81
CA GLU A 47 22.02 16.84 -4.58
C GLU A 47 22.36 17.10 -3.11
N VAL A 48 22.37 16.02 -2.34
CA VAL A 48 23.06 15.99 -1.06
C VAL A 48 24.55 16.14 -1.38
N ARG A 49 25.17 17.23 -0.90
CA ARG A 49 26.60 17.54 -1.04
C ARG A 49 27.43 16.30 -0.65
N ARG A 50 27.87 15.53 -1.66
CA ARG A 50 28.42 14.18 -1.48
C ARG A 50 29.83 14.25 -0.90
N ARG A 51 30.03 13.91 0.37
CA ARG A 51 31.33 13.39 0.83
C ARG A 51 31.32 11.88 0.62
N GLY A 52 32.09 11.37 -0.35
CA GLY A 52 32.23 9.92 -0.60
C GLY A 52 31.18 9.29 -1.54
N GLY A 53 30.61 10.07 -2.45
CA GLY A 53 29.66 9.56 -3.45
C GLY A 53 30.31 8.54 -4.41
N VAL A 54 29.53 7.53 -4.81
CA VAL A 54 29.94 6.55 -5.83
C VAL A 54 30.13 7.28 -7.17
N THR A 55 31.27 7.04 -7.85
CA THR A 55 31.46 7.56 -9.21
C THR A 55 30.59 6.80 -10.22
N LYS A 56 30.37 7.33 -11.42
CA LYS A 56 29.58 6.62 -12.45
C LYS A 56 30.17 5.23 -12.77
N GLU A 57 31.49 5.15 -12.89
CA GLU A 57 32.21 3.89 -13.13
C GLU A 57 32.03 2.88 -11.98
N GLU A 58 32.06 3.36 -10.74
CA GLU A 58 31.80 2.53 -9.57
C GLU A 58 30.33 2.06 -9.51
N GLU A 59 29.37 2.92 -9.87
CA GLU A 59 27.94 2.57 -9.97
C GLU A 59 27.74 1.46 -11.00
N GLU A 60 28.41 1.56 -12.16
CA GLU A 60 28.36 0.54 -13.20
C GLU A 60 28.96 -0.80 -12.76
N ARG A 61 30.11 -0.77 -12.08
CA ARG A 61 30.75 -1.97 -11.54
C ARG A 61 29.86 -2.66 -10.51
N LEU A 62 29.38 -1.90 -9.51
CA LEU A 62 28.49 -2.41 -8.47
C LEU A 62 27.18 -2.93 -9.06
N GLY A 63 26.60 -2.21 -10.03
CA GLY A 63 25.40 -2.63 -10.73
C GLY A 63 25.58 -3.98 -11.45
N ARG A 64 26.72 -4.19 -12.14
CA ARG A 64 27.02 -5.47 -12.80
C ARG A 64 27.11 -6.62 -11.81
N GLU A 65 27.81 -6.44 -10.69
CA GLU A 65 27.93 -7.45 -9.63
C GLU A 65 26.56 -7.78 -9.00
N ILE A 66 25.71 -6.77 -8.82
CA ILE A 66 24.35 -6.97 -8.31
C ILE A 66 23.51 -7.76 -9.31
N GLN A 67 23.52 -7.41 -10.60
CA GLN A 67 22.76 -8.10 -11.63
C GLN A 67 23.17 -9.58 -11.79
N GLU A 68 24.47 -9.87 -11.71
CA GLU A 68 24.96 -11.26 -11.69
C GLU A 68 24.40 -12.03 -10.49
N GLY A 69 24.44 -11.43 -9.30
CA GLY A 69 23.87 -12.00 -8.09
C GLY A 69 22.35 -12.22 -8.16
N VAL A 70 21.61 -11.26 -8.71
CA VAL A 70 20.14 -11.36 -8.89
C VAL A 70 19.80 -12.54 -9.80
N LYS A 71 20.54 -12.77 -10.90
CA LYS A 71 20.32 -13.94 -11.78
C LYS A 71 20.49 -15.25 -11.02
N VAL A 72 21.56 -15.37 -10.22
CA VAL A 72 21.84 -16.57 -9.42
C VAL A 72 20.75 -16.78 -8.36
N MET A 73 20.32 -15.71 -7.68
CA MET A 73 19.25 -15.78 -6.68
C MET A 73 17.89 -16.13 -7.30
N LYS A 74 17.60 -15.65 -8.51
CA LYS A 74 16.35 -15.95 -9.21
C LYS A 74 16.26 -17.43 -9.58
N VAL A 75 17.33 -18.01 -10.13
CA VAL A 75 17.40 -19.46 -10.40
C VAL A 75 17.20 -20.26 -9.10
N LYS A 76 17.76 -19.77 -7.98
CA LYS A 76 17.56 -20.41 -6.68
C LYS A 76 16.08 -20.38 -6.26
N GLU A 77 15.44 -19.22 -6.38
CA GLU A 77 14.04 -19.03 -6.01
C GLU A 77 13.10 -19.89 -6.88
N GLU A 78 13.36 -20.01 -8.18
CA GLU A 78 12.62 -20.89 -9.08
C GLU A 78 12.72 -22.36 -8.65
N LEU A 79 13.94 -22.82 -8.33
CA LEU A 79 14.15 -24.19 -7.85
C LEU A 79 13.57 -24.45 -6.46
N ASP A 80 13.62 -23.46 -5.55
CA ASP A 80 12.97 -23.56 -4.25
C ASP A 80 11.43 -23.70 -4.42
N LYS A 81 10.82 -22.99 -5.38
CA LYS A 81 9.39 -23.13 -5.71
C LYS A 81 9.06 -24.49 -6.33
N GLU A 82 9.87 -24.97 -7.27
CA GLU A 82 9.71 -26.29 -7.88
C GLU A 82 9.82 -27.41 -6.83
N ALA A 83 10.80 -27.32 -5.93
CA ALA A 83 10.98 -28.26 -4.83
C ALA A 83 9.79 -28.24 -3.85
N LEU A 84 9.31 -27.05 -3.50
CA LEU A 84 8.14 -26.88 -2.63
C LEU A 84 6.87 -27.48 -3.26
N ALA A 85 6.66 -27.27 -4.56
CA ALA A 85 5.52 -27.83 -5.30
C ALA A 85 5.59 -29.37 -5.39
N ALA A 86 6.79 -29.93 -5.48
CA ALA A 86 7.02 -31.37 -5.49
C ALA A 86 7.04 -32.00 -4.08
N GLY A 87 6.93 -31.21 -3.00
CA GLY A 87 7.08 -31.70 -1.62
C GLY A 87 8.49 -32.24 -1.31
N GLY A 88 9.48 -31.85 -2.10
CA GLY A 88 10.85 -32.35 -2.07
C GLY A 88 11.85 -31.40 -1.41
N GLN A 89 13.12 -31.82 -1.37
CA GLN A 89 14.25 -30.99 -0.97
C GLN A 89 14.90 -30.29 -2.17
N PHE A 90 15.58 -29.18 -1.91
CA PHE A 90 16.31 -28.43 -2.94
C PHE A 90 17.41 -29.27 -3.61
N ASP A 91 17.35 -29.40 -4.94
CA ASP A 91 18.31 -30.16 -5.71
C ASP A 91 19.51 -29.30 -6.16
N TRP A 92 20.66 -29.56 -5.55
CA TRP A 92 21.93 -28.89 -5.88
C TRP A 92 22.51 -29.29 -7.25
N SER A 93 22.15 -30.47 -7.76
CA SER A 93 22.63 -30.95 -9.07
C SER A 93 21.98 -30.17 -10.20
N GLU A 94 20.67 -29.98 -10.13
CA GLU A 94 19.90 -29.14 -11.06
C GLU A 94 20.30 -27.67 -10.98
N PHE A 95 20.54 -27.14 -9.76
CA PHE A 95 21.06 -25.77 -9.61
C PHE A 95 22.41 -25.59 -10.32
N LYS A 96 23.31 -26.57 -10.20
CA LYS A 96 24.60 -26.57 -10.89
C LYS A 96 24.43 -26.68 -12.40
N ALA A 97 23.46 -27.47 -12.88
CA ALA A 97 23.15 -27.58 -14.31
C ALA A 97 22.67 -26.25 -14.90
N ARG A 98 21.75 -25.55 -14.22
CA ARG A 98 21.21 -24.26 -14.69
C ARG A 98 22.20 -23.11 -14.62
N THR A 99 23.05 -23.06 -13.59
CA THR A 99 23.99 -21.94 -13.38
C THR A 99 25.39 -22.20 -13.91
N GLY A 100 25.77 -23.46 -14.12
CA GLY A 100 27.15 -23.88 -14.40
C GLY A 100 28.12 -23.66 -13.22
N MET A 101 27.63 -23.25 -12.04
CA MET A 101 28.47 -22.83 -10.92
C MET A 101 28.62 -23.93 -9.87
N ASN A 102 29.85 -24.09 -9.36
CA ASN A 102 30.11 -24.96 -8.21
C ASN A 102 29.71 -24.27 -6.89
N ARG A 103 29.50 -25.05 -5.81
CA ARG A 103 29.05 -24.54 -4.49
C ARG A 103 29.94 -23.43 -3.92
N SER A 104 31.26 -23.55 -4.11
CA SER A 104 32.24 -22.52 -3.72
C SER A 104 32.06 -21.23 -4.52
N SER A 105 31.82 -21.34 -5.83
CA SER A 105 31.59 -20.20 -6.72
C SER A 105 30.29 -19.49 -6.38
N ILE A 106 29.21 -20.23 -6.07
CA ILE A 106 27.92 -19.66 -5.63
C ILE A 106 28.10 -18.86 -4.35
N ARG A 107 28.81 -19.42 -3.34
CA ARG A 107 29.08 -18.71 -2.09
C ARG A 107 29.84 -17.41 -2.35
N LYS A 108 30.83 -17.42 -3.24
CA LYS A 108 31.58 -16.21 -3.65
C LYS A 108 30.66 -15.20 -4.35
N ALA A 109 29.81 -15.64 -5.28
CA ALA A 109 28.87 -14.79 -6.00
C ALA A 109 27.87 -14.12 -5.05
N VAL A 110 27.27 -14.88 -4.11
CA VAL A 110 26.34 -14.34 -3.10
C VAL A 110 27.04 -13.34 -2.17
N MET A 111 28.29 -13.60 -1.77
CA MET A 111 29.05 -12.64 -0.96
C MET A 111 29.36 -11.35 -1.71
N ARG A 112 29.73 -11.45 -3.01
CA ARG A 112 29.95 -10.26 -3.87
C ARG A 112 28.66 -9.47 -4.03
N TYR A 113 27.56 -10.13 -4.37
CA TYR A 113 26.23 -9.52 -4.45
C TYR A 113 25.85 -8.76 -3.18
N ARG A 114 25.98 -9.40 -2.01
CA ARG A 114 25.65 -8.77 -0.72
C ARG A 114 26.52 -7.54 -0.44
N ARG A 115 27.82 -7.64 -0.69
CA ARG A 115 28.76 -6.50 -0.52
C ARG A 115 28.42 -5.38 -1.48
N ALA A 116 28.27 -5.67 -2.76
CA ALA A 116 27.96 -4.69 -3.79
C ALA A 116 26.65 -3.96 -3.51
N LYS A 117 25.59 -4.71 -3.18
CA LYS A 117 24.29 -4.17 -2.79
C LYS A 117 24.41 -3.29 -1.55
N ASN A 118 25.08 -3.76 -0.50
CA ASN A 118 25.26 -2.99 0.73
C ASN A 118 26.03 -1.68 0.47
N THR A 119 27.11 -1.74 -0.31
CA THR A 119 27.91 -0.55 -0.66
C THR A 119 27.08 0.45 -1.47
N LEU A 120 26.34 -0.01 -2.49
CA LEU A 120 25.53 0.85 -3.33
C LEU A 120 24.39 1.51 -2.53
N VAL A 121 23.69 0.74 -1.68
CA VAL A 121 22.59 1.25 -0.86
C VAL A 121 23.10 2.21 0.22
N THR A 122 24.10 1.81 1.01
CA THR A 122 24.60 2.63 2.14
C THR A 122 25.10 3.98 1.68
N ARG A 123 25.83 4.04 0.55
CA ARG A 123 26.32 5.31 -0.01
C ARG A 123 25.20 6.21 -0.57
N ASN A 124 24.03 5.66 -0.85
CA ASN A 124 22.87 6.38 -1.36
C ASN A 124 21.74 6.57 -0.33
N LEU A 125 21.90 6.15 0.93
CA LEU A 125 20.93 6.42 2.00
C LEU A 125 20.57 7.91 2.15
N PRO A 126 21.50 8.89 2.04
CA PRO A 126 21.15 10.30 2.15
C PRO A 126 20.15 10.78 1.08
N LEU A 127 20.09 10.10 -0.08
CA LEU A 127 19.11 10.39 -1.12
C LEU A 127 17.68 10.15 -0.60
N VAL A 128 17.46 9.11 0.20
CA VAL A 128 16.14 8.81 0.79
C VAL A 128 15.67 9.97 1.66
N HIS A 129 16.54 10.47 2.54
CA HIS A 129 16.24 11.65 3.37
C HIS A 129 15.93 12.89 2.54
N ALA A 130 16.65 13.12 1.43
CA ALA A 130 16.37 14.24 0.53
C ALA A 130 15.01 14.10 -0.15
N VAL A 131 14.67 12.89 -0.63
CA VAL A 131 13.39 12.61 -1.30
C VAL A 131 12.22 12.75 -0.33
N VAL A 132 12.34 12.18 0.88
CA VAL A 132 11.31 12.27 1.91
C VAL A 132 11.05 13.73 2.29
N ARG A 133 12.10 14.53 2.54
CA ARG A 133 11.96 15.95 2.94
C ARG A 133 11.24 16.81 1.90
N ASN A 134 11.46 16.58 0.60
CA ASN A 134 10.82 17.41 -0.42
C ASN A 134 9.45 16.88 -0.87
N THR A 135 9.20 15.58 -0.74
CA THR A 135 8.00 14.95 -1.31
C THR A 135 6.91 14.69 -0.27
N CYS A 136 7.30 14.43 0.97
CA CYS A 136 6.37 14.01 2.02
C CYS A 136 6.31 15.09 3.12
N ARG A 137 5.11 15.32 3.65
CA ARG A 137 4.91 16.09 4.87
C ARG A 137 4.60 15.12 6.00
N PRO A 138 5.42 15.06 7.07
CA PRO A 138 5.12 14.27 8.26
C PRO A 138 3.76 14.66 8.83
N GLY A 139 3.05 13.68 9.39
CA GLY A 139 1.77 13.88 10.05
C GLY A 139 1.73 13.08 11.37
N PRO A 140 0.71 13.30 12.20
CA PRO A 140 0.62 12.67 13.52
C PRO A 140 0.63 11.14 13.46
N ALA A 141 0.10 10.54 12.39
CA ALA A 141 0.07 9.08 12.22
C ALA A 141 1.24 8.52 11.39
N ARG A 142 2.06 9.36 10.75
CA ARG A 142 3.16 8.93 9.87
C ARG A 142 4.40 9.75 10.17
N THR A 143 5.31 9.15 10.93
CA THR A 143 6.55 9.81 11.37
C THR A 143 7.55 9.94 10.23
N TYR A 144 8.52 10.84 10.38
CA TYR A 144 9.58 11.00 9.37
C TYR A 144 10.46 9.75 9.28
N GLU A 145 10.74 9.12 10.42
CA GLU A 145 11.50 7.88 10.52
C GLU A 145 10.81 6.75 9.75
N ASP A 146 9.49 6.61 9.88
CA ASP A 146 8.73 5.60 9.14
C ASP A 146 8.83 5.83 7.63
N MET A 147 8.70 7.08 7.19
CA MET A 147 8.86 7.43 5.77
C MET A 147 10.27 7.10 5.28
N VAL A 148 11.30 7.38 6.07
CA VAL A 148 12.68 7.04 5.71
C VAL A 148 12.86 5.52 5.61
N GLN A 149 12.26 4.74 6.52
CA GLN A 149 12.32 3.28 6.45
C GLN A 149 11.62 2.74 5.20
N GLU A 150 10.41 3.20 4.91
CA GLU A 150 9.70 2.83 3.68
C GLU A 150 10.48 3.25 2.43
N GLY A 151 10.98 4.48 2.38
CA GLY A 151 11.81 4.96 1.28
C GLY A 151 13.09 4.13 1.11
N SER A 152 13.67 3.63 2.21
CA SER A 152 14.84 2.76 2.19
C SER A 152 14.52 1.39 1.58
N THR A 153 13.31 0.85 1.77
CA THR A 153 12.87 -0.36 1.05
C THR A 153 12.77 -0.11 -0.46
N GLY A 154 12.29 1.06 -0.88
CA GLY A 154 12.28 1.47 -2.28
C GLY A 154 13.70 1.59 -2.88
N LEU A 155 14.64 2.16 -2.14
CA LEU A 155 16.05 2.24 -2.55
C LEU A 155 16.68 0.84 -2.68
N LEU A 156 16.37 -0.06 -1.75
CA LEU A 156 16.86 -1.45 -1.77
C LEU A 156 16.38 -2.16 -3.05
N ARG A 157 15.10 -2.00 -3.40
CA ARG A 157 14.52 -2.60 -4.61
C ARG A 157 15.07 -1.96 -5.88
N ALA A 158 15.27 -0.64 -5.87
CA ALA A 158 15.93 0.05 -6.97
C ALA A 158 17.32 -0.53 -7.24
N ALA A 159 18.11 -0.84 -6.20
CA ALA A 159 19.44 -1.40 -6.37
C ALA A 159 19.43 -2.77 -7.07
N GLU A 160 18.43 -3.62 -6.81
CA GLU A 160 18.29 -4.93 -7.44
C GLU A 160 17.88 -4.85 -8.92
N LEU A 161 17.04 -3.88 -9.26
CA LEU A 161 16.50 -3.70 -10.61
C LEU A 161 17.31 -2.72 -11.46
N TYR A 162 18.33 -2.10 -10.89
CA TYR A 162 19.16 -1.12 -11.58
C TYR A 162 20.01 -1.80 -12.66
N ASP A 163 19.86 -1.33 -13.88
CA ASP A 163 20.60 -1.81 -15.04
C ASP A 163 21.63 -0.75 -15.48
N PRO A 164 22.94 -0.99 -15.23
CA PRO A 164 23.99 -0.03 -15.56
C PRO A 164 24.21 0.12 -17.07
N THR A 165 23.76 -0.84 -17.90
CA THR A 165 23.92 -0.75 -19.36
C THR A 165 23.05 0.34 -19.99
N LYS A 166 22.03 0.81 -19.26
CA LYS A 166 21.12 1.85 -19.71
C LYS A 166 21.70 3.26 -19.63
N GLY A 167 22.91 3.45 -19.09
CA GLY A 167 23.63 4.73 -19.06
C GLY A 167 23.09 5.78 -18.07
N LEU A 168 22.02 5.46 -17.34
CA LEU A 168 21.39 6.33 -16.35
C LEU A 168 22.10 6.23 -15.00
N ARG A 169 22.25 7.36 -14.29
CA ARG A 169 22.76 7.37 -12.91
C ARG A 169 21.82 6.61 -11.98
N PHE A 170 22.40 5.91 -10.99
CA PHE A 170 21.61 5.16 -10.02
C PHE A 170 20.64 6.07 -9.24
N SER A 171 21.07 7.27 -8.88
CA SER A 171 20.23 8.24 -8.16
C SER A 171 18.95 8.60 -8.92
N THR A 172 19.05 8.84 -10.23
CA THR A 172 17.91 9.17 -11.08
C THR A 172 16.89 8.03 -11.11
N TYR A 173 17.37 6.80 -11.22
CA TYR A 173 16.52 5.61 -11.17
C TYR A 173 15.88 5.42 -9.79
N ALA A 174 16.69 5.51 -8.73
CA ALA A 174 16.25 5.27 -7.36
C ALA A 174 15.15 6.24 -6.91
N VAL A 175 15.18 7.52 -7.34
CA VAL A 175 14.14 8.50 -6.98
C VAL A 175 12.74 8.05 -7.40
N VAL A 176 12.59 7.38 -8.56
CA VAL A 176 11.29 6.88 -9.03
C VAL A 176 10.76 5.80 -8.08
N TRP A 177 11.63 4.88 -7.66
CA TRP A 177 11.28 3.82 -6.72
C TRP A 177 10.97 4.35 -5.33
N ILE A 178 11.78 5.27 -4.81
CA ILE A 178 11.56 5.89 -3.50
C ILE A 178 10.22 6.63 -3.49
N LYS A 179 9.95 7.50 -4.48
CA LYS A 179 8.67 8.22 -4.59
C LYS A 179 7.48 7.26 -4.75
N GLY A 180 7.66 6.19 -5.52
CA GLY A 180 6.65 5.15 -5.74
C GLY A 180 6.25 4.45 -4.46
N VAL A 181 7.22 3.95 -3.70
CA VAL A 181 6.99 3.26 -2.41
C VAL A 181 6.40 4.23 -1.39
N LEU A 182 6.94 5.44 -1.26
CA LEU A 182 6.40 6.46 -0.34
C LEU A 182 4.96 6.84 -0.65
N GLY A 183 4.59 6.89 -1.92
CA GLY A 183 3.22 7.17 -2.37
C GLY A 183 2.28 5.99 -2.24
N ASN A 184 2.81 4.77 -2.12
CA ASN A 184 2.03 3.56 -1.86
C ASN A 184 2.11 3.05 -0.41
N SER A 185 2.76 3.82 0.46
CA SER A 185 2.77 3.62 1.90
C SER A 185 1.38 3.35 2.48
N ARG A 186 1.30 2.47 3.48
CA ARG A 186 0.12 2.29 4.35
C ARG A 186 0.38 2.74 5.78
N VAL A 187 1.59 3.22 6.08
CA VAL A 187 1.93 3.66 7.43
C VAL A 187 1.11 4.90 7.79
N GLY A 188 0.44 4.84 8.92
CA GLY A 188 -0.42 5.91 9.41
C GLY A 188 -1.81 5.98 8.77
N GLU A 189 -2.17 5.01 7.93
CA GLU A 189 -3.55 4.89 7.46
C GLU A 189 -4.43 4.22 8.52
N GLY A 190 -5.45 4.94 9.02
CA GLY A 190 -6.45 4.34 9.91
C GLY A 190 -7.31 3.30 9.20
N ILE A 191 -7.74 3.60 7.97
CA ILE A 191 -8.46 2.67 7.08
C ILE A 191 -7.63 2.45 5.83
N THR A 192 -7.28 1.20 5.57
CA THR A 192 -6.50 0.83 4.38
C THR A 192 -7.34 0.97 3.12
N VAL A 193 -6.82 1.71 2.13
CA VAL A 193 -7.44 1.88 0.82
C VAL A 193 -6.80 0.91 -0.19
N PRO A 194 -7.59 0.11 -0.94
CA PRO A 194 -7.06 -0.76 -1.99
C PRO A 194 -6.31 0.01 -3.09
N LEU A 195 -5.31 -0.63 -3.71
CA LEU A 195 -4.45 0.00 -4.72
C LEU A 195 -5.23 0.57 -5.93
N ARG A 196 -6.25 -0.14 -6.41
CA ARG A 196 -7.09 0.31 -7.53
C ARG A 196 -7.77 1.64 -7.21
N GLU A 197 -8.31 1.77 -6.01
CA GLU A 197 -8.96 3.00 -5.56
C GLU A 197 -7.94 4.12 -5.35
N ARG A 198 -6.77 3.82 -4.77
CA ARG A 198 -5.67 4.79 -4.64
C ARG A 198 -5.19 5.34 -5.99
N THR A 199 -5.16 4.49 -7.01
CA THR A 199 -4.82 4.90 -8.38
C THR A 199 -5.81 5.91 -8.95
N LYS A 200 -7.12 5.69 -8.72
CA LYS A 200 -8.17 6.65 -9.10
C LYS A 200 -8.01 7.97 -8.35
N ILE A 201 -7.81 7.90 -7.04
CA ILE A 201 -7.60 9.07 -6.17
C ILE A 201 -6.40 9.91 -6.67
N ASN A 202 -5.28 9.26 -6.98
CA ASN A 202 -4.09 9.95 -7.48
C ASN A 202 -4.31 10.57 -8.88
N LYS A 203 -5.10 9.93 -9.76
CA LYS A 203 -5.47 10.53 -11.05
C LYS A 203 -6.31 11.78 -10.86
N ILE A 204 -7.34 11.71 -10.01
CA ILE A 204 -8.19 12.85 -9.67
C ILE A 204 -7.35 13.97 -9.07
N ARG A 205 -6.48 13.66 -8.09
CA ARG A 205 -5.62 14.66 -7.45
C ARG A 205 -4.71 15.37 -8.44
N ARG A 206 -4.06 14.62 -9.35
CA ARG A 206 -3.20 15.21 -10.38
C ARG A 206 -3.96 16.12 -11.35
N PHE A 207 -5.18 15.75 -11.71
CA PHE A 207 -6.02 16.58 -12.56
C PHE A 207 -6.40 17.88 -11.86
N VAL A 208 -6.81 17.81 -10.59
CA VAL A 208 -7.15 18.98 -9.77
C VAL A 208 -5.92 19.86 -9.50
N GLU A 209 -4.76 19.28 -9.19
CA GLU A 209 -3.51 20.04 -9.00
C GLU A 209 -3.03 20.75 -10.29
N GLY A 210 -3.41 20.23 -11.46
CA GLY A 210 -3.14 20.84 -12.76
C GLY A 210 -4.26 21.76 -13.27
N TRP A 211 -5.37 21.87 -12.55
CA TRP A 211 -6.48 22.74 -12.91
C TRP A 211 -6.14 24.18 -12.53
N ASP A 212 -6.10 25.06 -13.52
CA ASP A 212 -5.84 26.49 -13.31
C ASP A 212 -7.17 27.24 -13.24
N GLU A 213 -7.62 27.52 -12.02
CA GLU A 213 -8.86 28.24 -11.76
C GLU A 213 -8.86 29.65 -12.35
N ALA A 214 -7.70 30.28 -12.54
CA ALA A 214 -7.58 31.62 -13.11
C ALA A 214 -7.79 31.61 -14.64
N LEU A 215 -7.40 30.53 -15.32
CA LEU A 215 -7.64 30.35 -16.75
C LEU A 215 -9.09 29.90 -17.05
N GLU A 216 -9.64 29.05 -16.19
CA GLU A 216 -10.98 28.46 -16.37
C GLU A 216 -12.09 29.32 -15.77
N GLY A 217 -11.75 30.28 -14.91
CA GLY A 217 -12.68 31.21 -14.26
C GLY A 217 -13.62 30.55 -13.24
N ARG A 218 -13.37 29.29 -12.85
CA ARG A 218 -14.18 28.51 -11.90
C ARG A 218 -13.41 27.36 -11.26
N GLU A 219 -13.93 26.88 -10.14
CA GLU A 219 -13.45 25.67 -9.46
C GLU A 219 -13.70 24.41 -10.28
N CYS A 220 -12.86 23.39 -10.05
CA CYS A 220 -12.92 22.11 -10.73
C CYS A 220 -14.16 21.28 -10.32
N GLY A 221 -15.09 21.05 -11.25
CA GLY A 221 -16.29 20.27 -11.01
C GLY A 221 -16.08 18.76 -11.20
N SER A 222 -16.97 17.94 -10.63
CA SER A 222 -16.93 16.47 -10.82
C SER A 222 -17.09 16.05 -12.29
N SER A 223 -17.79 16.85 -13.10
CA SER A 223 -17.92 16.64 -14.55
C SER A 223 -16.59 16.85 -15.28
N ASP A 224 -15.85 17.89 -14.92
CA ASP A 224 -14.57 18.24 -15.56
C ASP A 224 -13.51 17.19 -15.25
N ILE A 225 -13.43 16.80 -13.97
CA ILE A 225 -12.59 15.69 -13.51
C ILE A 225 -12.93 14.42 -14.27
N GLY A 226 -14.22 14.11 -14.44
CA GLY A 226 -14.66 12.94 -15.21
C GLY A 226 -14.13 12.96 -16.64
N SER A 227 -14.32 14.09 -17.33
CA SER A 227 -13.86 14.27 -18.72
C SER A 227 -12.33 14.16 -18.86
N GLY A 228 -11.57 14.73 -17.93
CA GLY A 228 -10.11 14.70 -17.96
C GLY A 228 -9.48 13.38 -17.52
N THR A 229 -10.17 12.59 -16.69
CA THR A 229 -9.66 11.32 -16.15
C THR A 229 -10.23 10.09 -16.84
N GLY A 230 -11.25 10.25 -17.69
CA GLY A 230 -11.98 9.16 -18.35
C GLY A 230 -12.92 8.40 -17.42
N MET A 231 -13.43 9.07 -16.38
CA MET A 231 -14.36 8.50 -15.39
C MET A 231 -15.73 9.18 -15.53
N THR A 232 -16.80 8.50 -15.09
CA THR A 232 -18.11 9.15 -15.01
C THR A 232 -18.17 10.13 -13.83
N ALA A 233 -18.96 11.19 -13.92
CA ALA A 233 -19.10 12.16 -12.83
C ALA A 233 -19.59 11.48 -11.52
N SER A 234 -20.47 10.48 -11.62
CA SER A 234 -20.95 9.70 -10.48
C SER A 234 -19.82 8.90 -9.80
N GLU A 235 -18.95 8.27 -10.59
CA GLU A 235 -17.77 7.57 -10.06
C GLU A 235 -16.80 8.52 -9.37
N VAL A 236 -16.56 9.70 -9.94
CA VAL A 236 -15.71 10.74 -9.32
C VAL A 236 -16.27 11.15 -7.97
N SER A 237 -17.57 11.44 -7.88
CA SER A 237 -18.22 11.80 -6.61
C SER A 237 -18.13 10.66 -5.59
N SER A 238 -18.32 9.41 -6.01
CA SER A 238 -18.18 8.23 -5.12
C SER A 238 -16.76 8.09 -4.58
N VAL A 239 -15.74 8.20 -5.43
CA VAL A 239 -14.33 8.13 -5.02
C VAL A 239 -13.98 9.27 -4.05
N MET A 240 -14.43 10.49 -4.34
CA MET A 240 -14.22 11.65 -3.47
C MET A 240 -14.93 11.50 -2.12
N GLY A 241 -16.12 10.89 -2.09
CA GLY A 241 -16.82 10.53 -0.85
C GLY A 241 -15.99 9.60 0.03
N ARG A 242 -15.46 8.52 -0.55
CA ARG A 242 -14.58 7.57 0.17
C ARG A 242 -13.29 8.22 0.67
N VAL A 243 -12.72 9.16 -0.09
CA VAL A 243 -11.54 9.95 0.37
C VAL A 243 -11.89 10.79 1.59
N ARG A 244 -13.09 11.40 1.61
CA ARG A 244 -13.56 12.19 2.75
C ARG A 244 -13.77 11.33 3.99
N GLU A 245 -14.36 10.15 3.84
CA GLU A 245 -14.54 9.19 4.94
C GLU A 245 -13.21 8.72 5.53
N THR A 246 -12.24 8.40 4.66
CA THR A 246 -10.93 7.89 5.09
C THR A 246 -10.03 8.98 5.70
N LYS A 247 -10.03 10.21 5.16
CA LYS A 247 -9.23 11.32 5.69
C LYS A 247 -9.91 12.10 6.81
N GLY A 248 -11.23 12.00 6.94
CA GLY A 248 -12.03 12.67 7.96
C GLY A 248 -12.03 11.97 9.32
N MET A 249 -11.22 10.93 9.49
CA MET A 249 -11.07 10.24 10.77
C MET A 249 -10.44 11.17 11.80
N LEU A 250 -11.13 11.33 12.94
CA LEU A 250 -10.62 12.05 14.10
C LEU A 250 -10.41 11.06 15.25
N SER A 251 -9.46 11.36 16.13
CA SER A 251 -9.32 10.60 17.37
C SER A 251 -10.56 10.80 18.24
N LEU A 252 -11.01 9.76 18.95
CA LEU A 252 -12.06 9.91 19.97
C LEU A 252 -11.58 10.76 21.15
N ASP A 253 -10.27 10.78 21.40
CA ASP A 253 -9.66 11.65 22.42
C ASP A 253 -9.51 13.10 21.95
N TYR A 254 -9.86 13.39 20.69
CA TYR A 254 -9.83 14.75 20.18
C TYR A 254 -10.94 15.56 20.86
N VAL A 255 -10.54 16.56 21.66
CA VAL A 255 -11.49 17.49 22.27
C VAL A 255 -11.57 18.73 21.38
N HIS A 256 -12.77 18.99 20.85
CA HIS A 256 -13.08 20.19 20.10
C HIS A 256 -14.05 21.02 20.92
N ASP A 257 -13.59 22.01 21.66
CA ASP A 257 -14.46 22.84 22.50
C ASP A 257 -15.01 24.04 21.71
N LEU A 258 -16.31 23.99 21.41
CA LEU A 258 -17.07 25.11 20.82
C LEU A 258 -18.11 25.67 21.81
N GLY A 259 -18.06 25.31 23.09
CA GLY A 259 -19.09 25.63 24.08
C GLY A 259 -20.42 24.89 23.86
N LYS A 260 -21.08 25.09 22.70
CA LYS A 260 -22.25 24.31 22.25
C LYS A 260 -21.95 23.64 20.92
N GLY A 261 -21.92 22.31 20.90
CA GLY A 261 -21.62 21.51 19.70
C GLY A 261 -20.15 21.11 19.56
N GLY A 262 -19.38 21.24 20.64
CA GLY A 262 -18.05 20.64 20.71
C GLY A 262 -18.10 19.12 20.78
N PHE A 263 -17.05 18.46 20.30
CA PHE A 263 -16.86 17.01 20.46
C PHE A 263 -15.97 16.78 21.69
N ASN A 264 -16.44 16.00 22.65
CA ASN A 264 -15.75 15.71 23.91
C ASN A 264 -15.48 14.20 24.09
N GLY A 265 -15.42 13.46 22.99
CA GLY A 265 -15.26 11.99 23.01
C GLY A 265 -16.55 11.21 23.30
N ALA A 266 -17.67 11.87 23.61
CA ALA A 266 -18.94 11.19 23.79
C ALA A 266 -19.57 10.85 22.43
N CYS A 267 -19.87 9.56 22.23
CA CYS A 267 -20.64 9.06 21.09
C CYS A 267 -21.97 8.51 21.60
N LEU A 268 -23.06 8.81 20.89
CA LEU A 268 -24.34 8.16 21.14
C LEU A 268 -24.26 6.72 20.64
N ASP A 269 -24.50 5.75 21.54
CA ASP A 269 -24.68 4.37 21.14
C ASP A 269 -26.08 4.21 20.53
N LYS A 270 -26.13 4.05 19.21
CA LYS A 270 -27.39 3.85 18.48
C LYS A 270 -27.95 2.43 18.62
N SER A 271 -27.17 1.50 19.20
CA SER A 271 -27.63 0.14 19.48
C SER A 271 -28.40 0.04 20.78
N MET A 272 -28.20 0.99 21.70
CA MET A 272 -29.00 1.09 22.91
C MET A 272 -30.40 1.61 22.56
N TRP A 273 -31.39 0.78 22.81
CA TRP A 273 -32.78 1.22 22.80
C TRP A 273 -33.02 2.04 24.07
N ALA A 274 -33.84 3.08 23.98
CA ALA A 274 -34.27 3.74 25.19
C ALA A 274 -35.08 2.76 26.05
N ASP A 275 -34.91 2.79 27.38
CA ASP A 275 -35.57 1.85 28.29
C ASP A 275 -37.10 1.82 28.10
N TYR A 276 -37.70 2.96 27.76
CA TYR A 276 -39.13 3.05 27.47
C TYR A 276 -39.51 2.35 26.15
N GLU A 277 -38.68 2.43 25.11
CA GLU A 277 -38.91 1.75 23.82
C GLU A 277 -38.80 0.24 23.98
N MET A 278 -37.87 -0.24 24.81
CA MET A 278 -37.74 -1.67 25.10
C MET A 278 -38.99 -2.20 25.84
N GLY A 279 -39.44 -1.50 26.88
CA GLY A 279 -40.62 -1.90 27.65
C GLY A 279 -41.92 -1.87 26.84
N GLU A 280 -42.12 -0.81 26.06
CA GLU A 280 -43.35 -0.62 25.29
C GLU A 280 -43.35 -1.48 24.02
N VAL A 281 -42.26 -1.47 23.24
CA VAL A 281 -42.21 -2.18 21.95
C VAL A 281 -42.07 -3.68 22.15
N VAL A 282 -41.22 -4.16 23.06
CA VAL A 282 -41.02 -5.61 23.24
C VAL A 282 -42.10 -6.19 24.14
N GLY A 283 -42.42 -5.54 25.26
CA GLY A 283 -43.43 -6.00 26.21
C GLY A 283 -44.83 -6.03 25.62
N VAL A 284 -45.33 -4.88 25.13
CA VAL A 284 -46.71 -4.78 24.62
C VAL A 284 -46.88 -5.62 23.36
N LYS A 285 -45.91 -5.61 22.43
CA LYS A 285 -46.02 -6.47 21.23
C LYS A 285 -45.99 -7.94 21.61
N ALA A 286 -45.15 -8.36 22.55
CA ALA A 286 -45.15 -9.75 23.01
C ALA A 286 -46.49 -10.16 23.63
N ASP A 287 -47.12 -9.27 24.41
CA ASP A 287 -48.44 -9.54 25.02
C ASP A 287 -49.56 -9.58 23.99
N VAL A 288 -49.55 -8.67 23.02
CA VAL A 288 -50.49 -8.69 21.88
C VAL A 288 -50.32 -9.98 21.07
N VAL A 289 -49.09 -10.38 20.77
CA VAL A 289 -48.79 -11.63 20.06
C VAL A 289 -49.27 -12.83 20.88
N ARG A 290 -49.00 -12.88 22.18
CA ARG A 290 -49.50 -13.94 23.08
C ARG A 290 -51.02 -14.03 23.09
N MET A 291 -51.72 -12.89 23.12
CA MET A 291 -53.18 -12.83 23.07
C MET A 291 -53.74 -13.34 21.73
N LEU A 292 -53.17 -12.91 20.60
CA LEU A 292 -53.59 -13.34 19.27
C LEU A 292 -53.34 -14.84 19.06
N VAL A 293 -52.16 -15.33 19.46
CA VAL A 293 -51.80 -16.75 19.41
C VAL A 293 -52.68 -17.58 20.35
N GLY A 294 -53.24 -16.99 21.40
CA GLY A 294 -54.20 -17.64 22.29
C GLY A 294 -55.61 -17.84 21.73
N ARG A 295 -55.97 -17.15 20.64
CA ARG A 295 -57.26 -17.33 19.96
C ARG A 295 -57.23 -18.39 18.85
N LEU A 296 -56.05 -18.89 18.52
CA LEU A 296 -55.86 -19.91 17.49
C LEU A 296 -56.20 -21.30 18.02
N THR A 297 -56.48 -22.24 17.11
CA THR A 297 -56.66 -23.64 17.49
C THR A 297 -55.33 -24.22 17.99
N GLU A 298 -55.39 -25.29 18.79
CA GLU A 298 -54.20 -25.90 19.40
C GLU A 298 -53.13 -26.30 18.36
N ARG A 299 -53.57 -26.75 17.18
CA ARG A 299 -52.66 -27.12 16.08
C ARG A 299 -51.99 -25.89 15.45
N GLU A 300 -52.76 -24.83 15.19
CA GLU A 300 -52.24 -23.59 14.58
C GLU A 300 -51.30 -22.85 15.53
N ARG A 301 -51.68 -22.75 16.82
CA ARG A 301 -50.84 -22.19 17.88
C ARG A 301 -49.50 -22.90 17.95
N ARG A 302 -49.50 -24.24 17.97
CA ARG A 302 -48.27 -25.03 18.05
C ARG A 302 -47.36 -24.83 16.85
N VAL A 303 -47.91 -24.73 15.64
CA VAL A 303 -47.14 -24.44 14.42
C VAL A 303 -46.50 -23.06 14.49
N ILE A 304 -47.24 -22.02 14.89
CA ILE A 304 -46.71 -20.65 14.99
C ILE A 304 -45.64 -20.54 16.09
N VAL A 305 -45.88 -21.14 17.27
CA VAL A 305 -44.91 -21.13 18.37
C VAL A 305 -43.60 -21.80 17.96
N LEU A 306 -43.66 -22.97 17.32
CA LEU A 306 -42.47 -23.69 16.87
C LEU A 306 -41.78 -23.02 15.67
N ARG A 307 -42.54 -22.43 14.74
CA ARG A 307 -41.99 -21.74 13.57
C ARG A 307 -41.17 -20.52 13.96
N TYR A 308 -41.71 -19.70 14.86
CA TYR A 308 -41.10 -18.42 15.27
C TYR A 308 -40.39 -18.47 16.63
N GLY A 309 -40.31 -19.64 17.27
CA GLY A 309 -39.58 -19.79 18.53
C GLY A 309 -40.18 -19.01 19.71
N LEU A 310 -41.50 -18.83 19.74
CA LEU A 310 -42.18 -17.97 20.72
C LEU A 310 -42.15 -18.52 22.16
N ASP A 311 -41.77 -19.79 22.33
CA ASP A 311 -41.55 -20.46 23.62
C ASP A 311 -40.10 -20.34 24.12
N GLY A 312 -39.26 -19.55 23.44
CA GLY A 312 -37.83 -19.45 23.72
C GLY A 312 -36.99 -20.53 23.04
N GLY A 313 -37.63 -21.43 22.26
CA GLY A 313 -36.92 -22.24 21.27
C GLY A 313 -36.45 -21.39 20.09
N GLY A 314 -35.43 -21.84 19.35
CA GLY A 314 -35.07 -21.20 18.08
C GLY A 314 -36.14 -21.44 17.00
N GLU A 315 -36.13 -20.61 15.96
CA GLU A 315 -37.01 -20.76 14.80
C GLU A 315 -36.81 -22.13 14.11
N ARG A 316 -37.91 -22.75 13.64
CA ARG A 316 -37.87 -24.04 12.94
C ARG A 316 -38.32 -23.95 11.48
N SER A 317 -37.68 -24.73 10.62
CA SER A 317 -38.13 -24.95 9.23
C SER A 317 -39.51 -25.63 9.19
N LEU A 318 -40.17 -25.59 8.03
CA LEU A 318 -41.45 -26.28 7.83
C LEU A 318 -41.27 -27.80 7.63
N ASP A 319 -40.04 -28.21 7.34
CA ASP A 319 -39.59 -29.61 7.22
C ASP A 319 -39.26 -30.21 8.58
#